data_AF-A0A6V7XZI9-F1
#
_entry.id   AF-A0A6V7XZI9-F1
#
_cell.length_a   1.000
_cell.length_b   1.000
_cell.length_c   1.000
_cell.angle_alpha   90.00
_cell.angle_beta   90.00
_cell.angle_gamma   90.00
#
_symmetry.space_group_name_H-M   'P 1'
#
loop_
_entity.id
_entity.type
_entity.pdbx_description
1 polymer ?
#
loop_
_entity_poly.entity_id
_entity_poly.type
_entity_poly.pdbx_seq_one_letter_code
_entity_poly.pdbx_strand_id
1 'polypeptide(L)'
;MFSLPNEVQFDILKCLNFNQLFSVKQTNFYFHNLINEYEGSLARKEFDSLMLNDFNSLRRLHPYKFIKPQSGVFEFTLNDQLKKKWQVIIDNSIPLYISERELFLCIKSTVDGEPNNILYLPNIPKNIEEMIIIRCWLEHLFNCAFEYAHFDKCVFNPEIINILFDNDKTIPLKFNINHLYLSATKRICENMLDLILDNLVISGWFIIYFEDVDIPEQYTDILFNILINKGDKLNQVSFDSIKCELPRIYDLLVEE
;
A
#
# COMPACT_ATOMS: atom_id res chain seq x y z
N MET A 1 -4.86 14.89 -28.26
CA MET A 1 -5.96 14.45 -27.38
C MET A 1 -6.79 15.61 -26.86
N PHE A 2 -6.22 16.74 -26.43
CA PHE A 2 -6.94 17.86 -25.79
C PHE A 2 -8.16 18.44 -26.54
N SER A 3 -8.30 18.20 -27.85
CA SER A 3 -9.44 18.65 -28.66
C SER A 3 -10.59 17.65 -28.73
N LEU A 4 -10.47 16.46 -28.12
CA LEU A 4 -11.48 15.40 -28.14
C LEU A 4 -12.36 15.46 -26.88
N PRO A 5 -13.63 15.03 -26.94
CA PRO A 5 -14.46 14.82 -25.75
C PRO A 5 -13.84 13.81 -24.78
N ASN A 6 -14.10 13.95 -23.47
CA ASN A 6 -13.52 13.09 -22.43
C ASN A 6 -13.81 11.61 -22.67
N GLU A 7 -15.00 11.27 -23.18
CA GLU A 7 -15.41 9.89 -23.46
C GLU A 7 -14.55 9.26 -24.56
N VAL A 8 -14.26 10.03 -25.62
CA VAL A 8 -13.39 9.58 -26.72
C VAL A 8 -11.95 9.45 -26.24
N GLN A 9 -11.49 10.37 -25.40
CA GLN A 9 -10.17 10.28 -24.79
C GLN A 9 -10.06 9.03 -23.90
N PHE A 10 -11.08 8.74 -23.10
CA PHE A 10 -11.15 7.56 -22.27
C PHE A 10 -11.11 6.27 -23.10
N ASP A 11 -11.85 6.19 -24.21
CA ASP A 11 -11.80 5.03 -25.10
C ASP A 11 -10.41 4.82 -25.72
N ILE A 12 -9.68 5.91 -26.03
CA ILE A 12 -8.28 5.81 -26.45
C ILE A 12 -7.39 5.28 -25.31
N LEU A 13 -7.59 5.76 -24.08
CA LEU A 13 -6.80 5.34 -22.92
C LEU A 13 -6.98 3.85 -22.60
N LYS A 14 -8.16 3.27 -22.84
CA LYS A 14 -8.39 1.81 -22.72
C LYS A 14 -7.53 0.97 -23.66
N CYS A 15 -7.07 1.55 -24.77
CA CYS A 15 -6.19 0.85 -25.71
C CYS A 15 -4.72 0.84 -25.27
N LEU A 16 -4.36 1.58 -24.22
CA LEU A 16 -2.99 1.63 -23.70
C LEU A 16 -2.75 0.50 -22.70
N ASN A 17 -1.57 -0.10 -22.75
CA ASN A 17 -1.13 -0.98 -21.66
C ASN A 17 -0.76 -0.16 -20.42
N PHE A 18 -0.60 -0.84 -19.28
CA PHE A 18 -0.31 -0.18 -18.00
C PHE A 18 0.91 0.76 -18.06
N ASN A 19 2.02 0.34 -18.66
CA ASN A 19 3.23 1.19 -18.72
C ASN A 19 2.96 2.46 -19.53
N GLN A 20 2.25 2.34 -20.66
CA GLN A 20 1.86 3.48 -21.49
C GLN A 20 0.89 4.40 -20.75
N LEU A 21 -0.12 3.83 -20.09
CA LEU A 21 -1.10 4.59 -19.33
C LEU A 21 -0.44 5.37 -18.18
N PHE A 22 0.44 4.70 -17.43
CA PHE A 22 1.20 5.32 -16.36
C PHE A 22 2.12 6.43 -16.87
N SER A 23 2.80 6.24 -18.00
CA SER A 23 3.58 7.31 -18.63
C SER A 23 2.70 8.50 -19.04
N VAL A 24 1.52 8.27 -19.64
CA VAL A 24 0.59 9.36 -20.00
C VAL A 24 0.12 10.13 -18.77
N LYS A 25 -0.20 9.42 -17.67
CA LYS A 25 -0.59 10.00 -16.38
C LYS A 25 0.43 10.98 -15.83
N GLN A 26 1.71 10.77 -16.12
CA GLN A 26 2.81 11.61 -15.64
C GLN A 26 3.12 12.82 -16.54
N THR A 27 2.54 12.91 -17.74
CA THR A 27 2.90 13.99 -18.68
C THR A 27 2.35 15.36 -18.30
N ASN A 28 1.15 15.43 -17.72
CA ASN A 28 0.54 16.68 -17.27
C ASN A 28 -0.67 16.45 -16.34
N PHE A 29 -1.05 17.51 -15.63
CA PHE A 29 -2.15 17.50 -14.67
C PHE A 29 -3.51 17.12 -15.27
N TYR A 30 -3.76 17.45 -16.54
CA TYR A 30 -5.03 17.11 -17.19
C TYR A 30 -5.17 15.59 -17.38
N PHE A 31 -4.17 14.91 -17.95
CA PHE A 31 -4.21 13.45 -18.08
C PHE A 31 -4.11 12.74 -16.74
N HIS A 32 -3.38 13.31 -15.78
CA HIS A 32 -3.36 12.79 -14.42
C HIS A 32 -4.78 12.71 -13.85
N ASN A 33 -5.53 13.81 -13.91
CA ASN A 33 -6.90 13.86 -13.41
C ASN A 33 -7.86 13.00 -14.23
N LEU A 34 -7.74 13.02 -15.55
CA LEU A 34 -8.59 12.22 -16.43
C LEU A 34 -8.42 10.72 -16.17
N ILE A 35 -7.17 10.23 -16.08
CA ILE A 35 -6.91 8.81 -15.80
C ILE A 35 -7.41 8.43 -14.41
N ASN A 36 -7.22 9.31 -13.42
CA ASN A 36 -7.77 9.11 -12.08
C ASN A 36 -9.30 8.96 -12.14
N GLU A 37 -10.01 9.86 -12.82
CA GLU A 37 -11.48 9.82 -12.94
C GLU A 37 -12.01 8.46 -13.42
N TYR A 38 -11.24 7.76 -14.27
CA TYR A 38 -11.58 6.46 -14.82
C TYR A 38 -10.76 5.28 -14.26
N GLU A 39 -10.08 5.43 -13.11
CA GLU A 39 -9.11 4.44 -12.58
C GLU A 39 -9.71 3.03 -12.41
N GLY A 40 -11.00 2.93 -12.10
CA GLY A 40 -11.73 1.65 -11.97
C GLY A 40 -12.06 0.96 -13.30
N SER A 41 -11.87 1.62 -14.43
CA SER A 41 -12.22 1.11 -15.77
C SER A 41 -11.03 1.03 -16.73
N LEU A 42 -9.82 1.38 -16.26
CA LEU A 42 -8.59 1.34 -17.04
C LEU A 42 -7.72 0.14 -16.62
N ALA A 43 -6.83 -0.28 -17.52
CA ALA A 43 -5.96 -1.43 -17.28
C ALA A 43 -5.02 -1.18 -16.09
N ARG A 44 -5.05 -2.09 -15.11
CA ARG A 44 -4.06 -2.17 -14.03
C ARG A 44 -3.02 -3.22 -14.37
N LYS A 45 -1.82 -3.06 -13.80
CA LYS A 45 -0.86 -4.16 -13.78
C LYS A 45 -1.14 -5.05 -12.58
N GLU A 46 -1.32 -6.33 -12.86
CA GLU A 46 -1.52 -7.36 -11.86
C GLU A 46 -0.18 -7.96 -11.44
N PHE A 47 -0.06 -8.21 -10.15
CA PHE A 47 1.04 -8.90 -9.52
C PHE A 47 0.49 -10.01 -8.63
N ASP A 48 1.26 -11.08 -8.47
CA ASP A 48 0.89 -12.18 -7.60
C ASP A 48 0.94 -11.74 -6.14
N SER A 49 2.02 -11.06 -5.71
CA SER A 49 2.13 -10.66 -4.31
C SER A 49 2.88 -9.35 -4.07
N LEU A 50 2.42 -8.60 -3.06
CA LEU A 50 3.14 -7.51 -2.41
C LEU A 50 3.62 -7.94 -1.02
N MET A 51 4.91 -7.82 -0.72
CA MET A 51 5.44 -8.24 0.58
C MET A 51 6.45 -7.24 1.14
N LEU A 52 6.45 -7.06 2.46
CA LEU A 52 7.52 -6.39 3.19
C LEU A 52 8.37 -7.45 3.88
N ASN A 53 9.64 -7.57 3.50
CA ASN A 53 10.53 -8.62 4.01
C ASN A 53 11.88 -8.06 4.42
N ASP A 54 12.50 -8.67 5.43
CA ASP A 54 13.91 -8.44 5.71
C ASP A 54 14.80 -9.12 4.66
N PHE A 55 16.00 -8.56 4.45
CA PHE A 55 16.93 -9.05 3.44
C PHE A 55 17.35 -10.52 3.65
N ASN A 56 17.42 -10.94 4.91
CA ASN A 56 17.86 -12.28 5.27
C ASN A 56 16.85 -13.34 4.83
N SER A 57 15.56 -13.01 4.93
CA SER A 57 14.46 -13.83 4.47
C SER A 57 14.45 -13.96 2.95
N LEU A 58 14.81 -12.89 2.23
CA LEU A 58 14.89 -12.88 0.77
C LEU A 58 16.01 -13.77 0.22
N ARG A 59 17.15 -13.91 0.91
CA ARG A 59 18.27 -14.75 0.44
C ARG A 59 17.91 -16.22 0.22
N ARG A 60 16.84 -16.71 0.86
CA ARG A 60 16.43 -18.12 0.81
C ARG A 60 15.45 -18.43 -0.33
N LEU A 61 14.91 -17.40 -0.95
CA LEU A 61 13.86 -17.48 -1.95
C LEU A 61 14.45 -17.12 -3.32
N HIS A 62 13.81 -17.59 -4.39
CA HIS A 62 14.10 -17.48 -5.83
C HIS A 62 14.97 -16.30 -6.34
N PRO A 63 15.58 -16.38 -7.54
CA PRO A 63 16.35 -15.25 -8.08
C PRO A 63 15.53 -13.95 -8.10
N TYR A 64 16.04 -12.94 -7.39
CA TYR A 64 15.45 -11.61 -7.32
C TYR A 64 16.17 -10.63 -8.24
N LYS A 65 15.39 -9.75 -8.88
CA LYS A 65 15.90 -8.57 -9.57
C LYS A 65 15.81 -7.37 -8.64
N PHE A 66 16.96 -6.82 -8.27
CA PHE A 66 17.01 -5.59 -7.50
C PHE A 66 16.72 -4.39 -8.40
N ILE A 67 15.69 -3.63 -8.03
CA ILE A 67 15.36 -2.35 -8.64
C ILE A 67 15.81 -1.28 -7.64
N LYS A 68 16.83 -0.52 -8.04
CA LYS A 68 17.20 0.71 -7.34
C LYS A 68 16.45 1.86 -8.03
N PRO A 69 15.47 2.49 -7.37
CA PRO A 69 14.84 3.69 -7.87
C PRO A 69 15.87 4.74 -8.25
N GLN A 70 15.62 5.45 -9.34
CA GLN A 70 16.39 6.61 -9.76
C GLN A 70 15.48 7.83 -9.79
N SER A 71 16.02 8.98 -9.41
CA SER A 71 15.37 10.27 -9.63
C SER A 71 15.33 10.60 -11.11
N GLY A 72 14.40 11.48 -11.51
CA GLY A 72 14.24 11.92 -12.91
C GLY A 72 13.52 10.92 -13.82
N VAL A 73 13.16 9.72 -13.33
CA VAL A 73 12.27 8.80 -14.06
C VAL A 73 10.84 9.33 -14.09
N PHE A 74 10.47 10.18 -13.12
CA PHE A 74 9.13 10.70 -12.95
C PHE A 74 9.16 12.24 -12.90
N GLU A 75 8.33 12.88 -13.71
CA GLU A 75 8.14 14.34 -13.68
C GLU A 75 7.15 14.70 -12.57
N PHE A 76 7.65 14.94 -11.36
CA PHE A 76 6.84 15.44 -10.24
C PHE A 76 7.28 16.85 -9.85
N THR A 77 6.35 17.80 -9.95
CA THR A 77 6.59 19.19 -9.53
C THR A 77 6.10 19.39 -8.11
N LEU A 78 7.04 19.53 -7.17
CA LEU A 78 6.76 19.76 -5.75
C LEU A 78 6.46 21.24 -5.50
N ASN A 79 5.29 21.55 -4.93
CA ASN A 79 4.97 22.91 -4.50
C ASN A 79 5.59 23.26 -3.14
N ASP A 80 5.72 24.56 -2.85
CA ASP A 80 6.39 25.04 -1.63
C ASP A 80 5.71 24.59 -0.33
N GLN A 81 4.39 24.44 -0.34
CA GLN A 81 3.64 23.98 0.83
C GLN A 81 3.95 22.53 1.16
N LEU A 82 3.92 21.65 0.16
CA LEU A 82 4.22 20.23 0.31
C LEU A 82 5.69 20.02 0.64
N LYS A 83 6.58 20.81 0.03
CA LYS A 83 8.03 20.79 0.34
C LYS A 83 8.30 21.04 1.81
N LYS A 84 7.60 22.01 2.43
CA LYS A 84 7.72 22.27 3.88
C LYS A 84 7.25 21.08 4.71
N LYS A 85 6.12 20.47 4.36
CA LYS A 85 5.62 19.26 5.06
C LYS A 85 6.60 18.09 4.95
N TRP A 86 7.18 17.89 3.78
CA TRP A 86 8.17 16.83 3.55
C TRP A 86 9.47 17.09 4.30
N GLN A 87 9.88 18.35 4.44
CA GLN A 87 11.05 18.69 5.25
C GLN A 87 10.85 18.29 6.71
N VAL A 88 9.65 18.45 7.28
CA VAL A 88 9.33 18.03 8.65
C VAL A 88 9.49 16.51 8.81
N ILE A 89 9.08 15.70 7.83
CA ILE A 89 9.29 14.23 7.84
C ILE A 89 10.78 13.90 7.92
N ILE A 90 11.58 14.54 7.06
CA ILE A 90 13.03 14.32 6.96
C ILE A 90 13.70 14.72 8.27
N ASP A 91 13.40 15.91 8.79
CA ASP A 91 13.99 16.45 10.02
C ASP A 91 13.66 15.57 11.23
N ASN A 92 12.43 15.04 11.29
CA ASN A 92 11.99 14.12 12.34
C ASN A 92 12.36 12.65 12.08
N SER A 93 12.98 12.35 10.93
CA SER A 93 13.36 10.98 10.52
C SER A 93 12.19 10.00 10.57
N ILE A 94 10.99 10.43 10.15
CA ILE A 94 9.80 9.58 10.15
C ILE A 94 10.01 8.44 9.12
N PRO A 95 9.89 7.15 9.53
CA PRO A 95 10.16 6.03 8.64
C PRO A 95 8.98 5.73 7.71
N LEU A 96 9.28 5.21 6.53
CA LEU A 96 8.33 4.70 5.53
C LEU A 96 7.63 3.43 6.01
N TYR A 97 8.35 2.58 6.73
CA TYR A 97 7.83 1.33 7.28
C TYR A 97 7.86 1.38 8.81
N ILE A 98 6.78 0.93 9.43
CA ILE A 98 6.73 0.69 10.86
C ILE A 98 7.24 -0.73 11.08
N SER A 99 8.49 -0.84 11.51
CA SER A 99 9.20 -2.10 11.71
C SER A 99 10.31 -1.97 12.75
N GLU A 100 10.73 -3.11 13.29
CA GLU A 100 11.94 -3.25 14.12
C GLU A 100 13.18 -3.61 13.30
N ARG A 101 13.01 -3.91 12.01
CA ARG A 101 14.06 -4.39 11.11
C ARG A 101 14.15 -3.53 9.85
N GLU A 102 15.28 -3.63 9.17
CA GLU A 102 15.42 -3.10 7.82
C GLU A 102 14.59 -3.94 6.84
N LEU A 103 13.76 -3.27 6.05
CA LEU A 103 12.79 -3.91 5.17
C LEU A 103 12.99 -3.52 3.73
N PHE A 104 12.57 -4.44 2.87
CA PHE A 104 12.55 -4.30 1.43
C PHE A 104 11.15 -4.59 0.94
N LEU A 105 10.70 -3.80 -0.04
CA LEU A 105 9.44 -4.06 -0.70
C LEU A 105 9.67 -5.07 -1.82
N CYS A 106 8.99 -6.21 -1.74
CA CYS A 106 9.04 -7.27 -2.72
C CYS A 106 7.74 -7.33 -3.51
N ILE A 107 7.85 -7.45 -4.83
CA ILE A 107 6.75 -7.55 -5.76
C ILE A 107 6.97 -8.80 -6.62
N LYS A 108 6.05 -9.76 -6.54
CA LYS A 108 6.10 -11.01 -7.31
C LYS A 108 5.26 -10.90 -8.56
N SER A 109 5.82 -11.32 -9.69
CA SER A 109 5.11 -11.37 -10.98
C SER A 109 4.10 -12.53 -10.98
N THR A 110 3.01 -12.37 -11.73
CA THR A 110 2.07 -13.46 -12.03
C THR A 110 2.61 -14.42 -13.09
N VAL A 111 3.68 -14.03 -13.80
CA VAL A 111 4.27 -14.85 -14.88
C VAL A 111 5.32 -15.80 -14.30
N ASP A 112 5.06 -17.10 -14.44
CA ASP A 112 5.99 -18.15 -14.04
C ASP A 112 7.37 -17.97 -14.70
N GLY A 113 8.42 -18.04 -13.89
CA GLY A 113 9.81 -17.93 -14.33
C GLY A 113 10.34 -16.50 -14.44
N GLU A 114 9.52 -15.46 -14.29
CA GLU A 114 10.03 -14.10 -14.13
C GLU A 114 10.67 -13.91 -12.75
N PRO A 115 11.80 -13.18 -12.65
CA PRO A 115 12.40 -12.88 -11.36
C PRO A 115 11.48 -11.95 -10.57
N ASN A 116 11.36 -12.23 -9.28
CA ASN A 116 10.70 -11.34 -8.33
C ASN A 116 11.45 -10.00 -8.27
N ASN A 117 10.72 -8.90 -8.21
CA ASN A 117 11.34 -7.58 -8.09
C ASN A 117 11.49 -7.21 -6.62
N ILE A 118 12.68 -6.78 -6.23
CA ILE A 118 12.91 -6.14 -4.93
C ILE A 118 13.10 -4.65 -5.19
N LEU A 119 12.19 -3.84 -4.67
CA LEU A 119 12.28 -2.40 -4.72
C LEU A 119 12.95 -1.88 -3.45
N TYR A 120 14.10 -1.23 -3.62
CA TYR A 120 14.82 -0.59 -2.53
C TYR A 120 14.35 0.85 -2.34
N LEU A 121 13.31 1.05 -1.52
CA LEU A 121 12.89 2.39 -1.09
C LEU A 121 13.62 2.77 0.20
N PRO A 122 14.09 4.02 0.33
CA PRO A 122 14.72 4.49 1.57
C PRO A 122 13.69 4.47 2.70
N ASN A 123 13.97 3.71 3.76
CA ASN A 123 13.06 3.66 4.90
C ASN A 123 13.02 4.99 5.65
N ILE A 124 14.19 5.61 5.88
CA ILE A 124 14.27 6.95 6.49
C ILE A 124 14.78 7.89 5.40
N PRO A 125 13.89 8.68 4.77
CA PRO A 125 14.27 9.59 3.70
C PRO A 125 15.17 10.70 4.25
N LYS A 126 16.28 10.97 3.57
CA LYS A 126 17.31 11.92 4.01
C LYS A 126 17.20 13.28 3.34
N ASN A 127 16.46 13.36 2.23
CA ASN A 127 16.34 14.55 1.42
C ASN A 127 15.06 14.50 0.57
N ILE A 128 14.75 15.63 -0.06
CA ILE A 128 13.55 15.78 -0.91
C ILE A 128 13.59 14.85 -2.12
N GLU A 129 14.76 14.54 -2.67
CA GLU A 129 14.88 13.63 -3.82
C GLU A 129 14.44 12.21 -3.46
N GLU A 130 14.86 11.69 -2.31
CA GLU A 130 14.39 10.41 -1.77
C GLU A 130 12.88 10.43 -1.50
N MET A 131 12.31 11.55 -1.03
CA MET A 131 10.86 11.70 -0.87
C MET A 131 10.10 11.63 -2.20
N ILE A 132 10.62 12.26 -3.26
CA ILE A 132 10.05 12.18 -4.62
C ILE A 132 10.06 10.74 -5.10
N ILE A 133 11.19 10.05 -4.93
CA ILE A 133 11.34 8.64 -5.27
C ILE A 133 10.27 7.80 -4.56
N ILE A 134 10.13 7.94 -3.23
CA ILE A 134 9.12 7.21 -2.47
C ILE A 134 7.72 7.51 -3.01
N ARG A 135 7.36 8.80 -3.15
CA ARG A 135 6.03 9.21 -3.64
C ARG A 135 5.69 8.55 -4.96
N CYS A 136 6.56 8.69 -5.95
CA CYS A 136 6.26 8.22 -7.31
C CYS A 136 6.18 6.68 -7.39
N TRP A 137 7.00 5.97 -6.62
CA TRP A 137 6.90 4.52 -6.54
C TRP A 137 5.66 4.04 -5.80
N LEU A 138 5.27 4.70 -4.70
CA LEU A 138 4.00 4.40 -4.04
C LEU A 138 2.82 4.68 -4.97
N GLU A 139 2.82 5.80 -5.67
CA GLU A 139 1.81 6.11 -6.68
C GLU A 139 1.75 5.02 -7.76
N HIS A 140 2.90 4.55 -8.26
CA HIS A 140 2.96 3.44 -9.20
C HIS A 140 2.28 2.18 -8.65
N LEU A 141 2.57 1.83 -7.41
CA LEU A 141 2.01 0.64 -6.75
C LEU A 141 0.51 0.77 -6.46
N PHE A 142 0.01 1.96 -6.13
CA PHE A 142 -1.42 2.20 -5.95
C PHE A 142 -2.21 1.99 -7.24
N ASN A 143 -1.60 2.21 -8.40
CA ASN A 143 -2.21 1.91 -9.70
C ASN A 143 -2.10 0.42 -10.10
N CYS A 144 -1.50 -0.43 -9.26
CA CYS A 144 -1.42 -1.88 -9.48
C CYS A 144 -2.53 -2.62 -8.73
N ALA A 145 -2.69 -3.90 -9.07
CA ALA A 145 -3.52 -4.85 -8.33
C ALA A 145 -2.67 -6.04 -7.89
N PHE A 146 -2.95 -6.57 -6.71
CA PHE A 146 -2.19 -7.67 -6.10
C PHE A 146 -3.14 -8.78 -5.70
N GLU A 147 -2.83 -10.02 -6.09
CA GLU A 147 -3.60 -11.17 -5.61
C GLU A 147 -3.37 -11.37 -4.10
N TYR A 148 -2.13 -11.24 -3.64
CA TYR A 148 -1.75 -11.40 -2.25
C TYR A 148 -0.99 -10.18 -1.72
N ALA A 149 -1.21 -9.84 -0.45
CA ALA A 149 -0.32 -8.96 0.30
C ALA A 149 0.06 -9.59 1.64
N HIS A 150 1.35 -9.62 1.96
CA HIS A 150 1.86 -10.16 3.22
C HIS A 150 2.63 -9.10 3.99
N PHE A 151 2.13 -8.81 5.19
CA PHE A 151 2.69 -7.85 6.13
C PHE A 151 3.07 -8.60 7.41
N ASP A 152 4.27 -9.19 7.43
CA ASP A 152 4.77 -9.90 8.59
C ASP A 152 5.48 -8.93 9.54
N LYS A 153 4.81 -8.59 10.65
CA LYS A 153 5.35 -7.73 11.71
C LYS A 153 5.84 -6.36 11.22
N CYS A 154 5.30 -5.90 10.11
CA CYS A 154 5.56 -4.57 9.58
C CYS A 154 4.45 -4.08 8.65
N VAL A 155 4.29 -2.77 8.56
CA VAL A 155 3.33 -2.12 7.66
C VAL A 155 3.94 -0.81 7.12
N PHE A 156 3.34 -0.25 6.07
CA PHE A 156 3.63 1.12 5.69
C PHE A 156 3.19 2.08 6.80
N ASN A 157 3.93 3.15 7.01
CA ASN A 157 3.57 4.19 7.95
C ASN A 157 2.46 5.07 7.36
N PRO A 158 1.23 5.06 7.91
CA PRO A 158 0.14 5.87 7.38
C PRO A 158 0.44 7.37 7.43
N GLU A 159 1.21 7.85 8.43
CA GLU A 159 1.57 9.26 8.56
C GLU A 159 2.38 9.73 7.34
N ILE A 160 3.37 8.94 6.91
CA ILE A 160 4.19 9.31 5.75
C ILE A 160 3.34 9.31 4.48
N ILE A 161 2.45 8.32 4.30
CA ILE A 161 1.59 8.23 3.12
C ILE A 161 0.67 9.45 3.07
N ASN A 162 0.02 9.78 4.18
CA ASN A 162 -0.88 10.92 4.26
C ASN A 162 -0.17 12.23 3.89
N ILE A 163 1.04 12.46 4.41
CA ILE A 163 1.79 13.68 4.07
C ILE A 163 2.32 13.65 2.62
N LEU A 164 2.74 12.49 2.12
CA LEU A 164 3.21 12.35 0.74
C LEU A 164 2.11 12.72 -0.25
N PHE A 165 0.84 12.42 0.05
CA PHE A 165 -0.31 12.58 -0.85
C PHE A 165 -1.33 13.64 -0.40
N ASP A 166 -1.00 14.48 0.58
CA ASP A 166 -1.88 15.49 1.19
C ASP A 166 -2.52 16.49 0.20
N ASN A 167 -1.94 16.69 -0.98
CA ASN A 167 -2.49 17.58 -2.01
C ASN A 167 -3.43 16.90 -3.02
N ASP A 168 -3.48 15.56 -3.07
CA ASP A 168 -4.24 14.82 -4.08
C ASP A 168 -5.68 14.63 -3.60
N LYS A 169 -6.45 15.72 -3.61
CA LYS A 169 -7.86 15.73 -3.18
C LYS A 169 -8.80 14.97 -4.11
N THR A 170 -8.34 14.52 -5.27
CA THR A 170 -9.22 14.02 -6.32
C THR A 170 -9.56 12.54 -6.16
N ILE A 171 -8.62 11.67 -5.74
CA ILE A 171 -8.90 10.25 -5.45
C ILE A 171 -7.99 9.74 -4.32
N PRO A 172 -8.54 9.11 -3.27
CA PRO A 172 -7.72 8.44 -2.27
C PRO A 172 -6.96 7.29 -2.93
N LEU A 173 -5.63 7.42 -3.00
CA LEU A 173 -4.76 6.37 -3.52
C LEU A 173 -4.77 5.19 -2.55
N LYS A 174 -5.09 4.00 -3.08
CA LYS A 174 -5.20 2.78 -2.29
C LYS A 174 -4.53 1.60 -2.97
N PHE A 175 -3.97 0.70 -2.18
CA PHE A 175 -3.53 -0.60 -2.67
C PHE A 175 -4.74 -1.48 -2.93
N ASN A 176 -4.85 -2.01 -4.14
CA ASN A 176 -5.91 -2.94 -4.52
C ASN A 176 -5.39 -4.36 -4.31
N ILE A 177 -5.90 -5.03 -3.30
CA ILE A 177 -5.42 -6.32 -2.82
C ILE A 177 -6.61 -7.28 -2.81
N ASN A 178 -6.42 -8.49 -3.33
CA ASN A 178 -7.44 -9.52 -3.20
C ASN A 178 -7.39 -10.15 -1.81
N HIS A 179 -6.25 -10.73 -1.43
CA HIS A 179 -6.07 -11.39 -0.14
C HIS A 179 -4.96 -10.72 0.69
N LEU A 180 -5.29 -10.20 1.87
CA LEU A 180 -4.36 -9.58 2.80
C LEU A 180 -4.07 -10.51 3.98
N TYR A 181 -2.79 -10.75 4.23
CA TYR A 181 -2.28 -11.47 5.39
C TYR A 181 -1.44 -10.53 6.25
N LEU A 182 -1.78 -10.44 7.52
CA LEU A 182 -1.13 -9.54 8.45
C LEU A 182 -0.73 -10.29 9.71
N SER A 183 0.53 -10.17 10.11
CA SER A 183 1.00 -10.62 11.42
C SER A 183 0.93 -9.45 12.41
N ALA A 184 0.02 -9.56 13.36
CA ALA A 184 -0.27 -8.53 14.34
C ALA A 184 0.80 -8.47 15.43
N THR A 185 1.36 -7.27 15.64
CA THR A 185 2.09 -6.91 16.86
C THR A 185 1.44 -5.70 17.50
N LYS A 186 1.74 -5.41 18.78
CA LYS A 186 1.18 -4.26 19.50
C LYS A 186 1.33 -2.95 18.71
N ARG A 187 2.56 -2.65 18.31
CA ARG A 187 2.92 -1.43 17.59
C ARG A 187 2.25 -1.32 16.22
N ILE A 188 2.08 -2.45 15.54
CA ILE A 188 1.42 -2.49 14.22
C ILE A 188 -0.05 -2.20 14.39
N CYS A 189 -0.73 -2.84 15.34
CA CYS A 189 -2.18 -2.74 15.46
C CYS A 189 -2.68 -1.29 15.64
N GLU A 190 -1.95 -0.46 16.38
CA GLU A 190 -2.29 0.97 16.57
C GLU A 190 -2.25 1.76 15.25
N ASN A 191 -1.22 1.56 14.43
CA ASN A 191 -1.02 2.30 13.16
C ASN A 191 -1.67 1.62 11.95
N MET A 192 -1.97 0.33 12.08
CA MET A 192 -2.54 -0.52 11.05
C MET A 192 -3.95 -0.10 10.71
N LEU A 193 -4.74 0.30 11.72
CA LEU A 193 -6.11 0.74 11.49
C LEU A 193 -6.10 1.82 10.41
N ASP A 194 -5.40 2.93 10.63
CA ASP A 194 -5.33 4.05 9.68
C ASP A 194 -4.92 3.59 8.27
N LEU A 195 -3.88 2.76 8.15
CA LEU A 195 -3.45 2.24 6.85
C LEU A 195 -4.56 1.43 6.16
N ILE A 196 -5.21 0.50 6.87
CA ILE A 196 -6.30 -0.31 6.34
C ILE A 196 -7.50 0.57 5.98
N LEU A 197 -7.86 1.52 6.85
CA LEU A 197 -9.07 2.34 6.70
C LEU A 197 -8.97 3.24 5.46
N ASP A 198 -7.78 3.78 5.21
CA ASP A 198 -7.58 4.90 4.29
C ASP A 198 -6.81 4.52 3.03
N ASN A 199 -5.92 3.52 3.09
CA ASN A 199 -4.98 3.23 2.01
C ASN A 199 -5.10 1.81 1.41
N LEU A 200 -6.03 0.97 1.86
CA LEU A 200 -6.24 -0.38 1.29
C LEU A 200 -7.66 -0.56 0.73
N VAL A 201 -7.79 -1.35 -0.33
CA VAL A 201 -9.02 -1.95 -0.83
C VAL A 201 -8.81 -3.45 -0.85
N ILE A 202 -9.61 -4.20 -0.08
CA ILE A 202 -9.47 -5.65 0.07
C ILE A 202 -10.72 -6.31 -0.52
N SER A 203 -10.58 -7.00 -1.66
CA SER A 203 -11.73 -7.63 -2.34
C SER A 203 -11.98 -9.09 -1.96
N GLY A 204 -11.04 -9.73 -1.27
CA GLY A 204 -11.12 -11.14 -0.88
C GLY A 204 -11.02 -11.28 0.63
N TRP A 205 -10.00 -12.00 1.08
CA TRP A 205 -9.82 -12.34 2.49
C TRP A 205 -8.88 -11.38 3.18
N PHE A 206 -9.26 -10.98 4.40
CA PHE A 206 -8.35 -10.33 5.32
C PHE A 206 -8.08 -11.25 6.50
N ILE A 207 -6.85 -11.76 6.60
CA ILE A 207 -6.42 -12.68 7.66
C ILE A 207 -5.43 -11.99 8.57
N ILE A 208 -5.69 -12.03 9.87
CA ILE A 208 -4.81 -11.49 10.91
C ILE A 208 -4.28 -12.64 11.78
N TYR A 209 -2.96 -12.78 11.83
CA TYR A 209 -2.23 -13.75 12.64
C TYR A 209 -1.73 -13.13 13.95
N PHE A 210 -1.96 -13.81 15.07
CA PHE A 210 -1.56 -13.37 16.41
C PHE A 210 -0.38 -14.16 17.02
N GLU A 211 0.61 -14.54 16.19
CA GLU A 211 1.61 -15.55 16.55
C GLU A 211 2.44 -15.26 17.84
N ASP A 212 2.59 -13.99 18.22
CA ASP A 212 3.40 -13.53 19.36
C ASP A 212 2.65 -12.64 20.37
N VAL A 213 1.33 -12.79 20.47
CA VAL A 213 0.52 -12.00 21.40
C VAL A 213 0.15 -12.80 22.65
N ASP A 214 0.79 -12.45 23.78
CA ASP A 214 0.52 -13.10 25.08
C ASP A 214 -0.81 -12.66 25.71
N ILE A 215 -1.36 -11.49 25.34
CA ILE A 215 -2.58 -10.92 25.95
C ILE A 215 -3.52 -10.42 24.84
N PRO A 216 -4.60 -11.16 24.51
CA PRO A 216 -5.57 -10.77 23.49
C PRO A 216 -6.41 -9.52 23.85
N GLU A 217 -6.57 -9.24 25.14
CA GLU A 217 -7.45 -8.17 25.62
C GLU A 217 -7.09 -6.80 25.04
N GLN A 218 -5.79 -6.50 24.90
CA GLN A 218 -5.33 -5.22 24.36
C GLN A 218 -5.65 -5.01 22.87
N TYR A 219 -6.02 -6.07 22.15
CA TYR A 219 -6.37 -6.02 20.73
C TYR A 219 -7.87 -6.11 20.50
N THR A 220 -8.64 -6.44 21.53
CA THR A 220 -10.09 -6.66 21.41
C THR A 220 -10.76 -5.42 20.82
N ASP A 221 -10.44 -4.23 21.33
CA ASP A 221 -10.97 -2.96 20.82
C ASP A 221 -10.56 -2.68 19.36
N ILE A 222 -9.34 -3.04 18.99
CA ILE A 222 -8.84 -2.87 17.62
C ILE A 222 -9.59 -3.80 16.67
N LEU A 223 -9.78 -5.06 17.05
CA LEU A 223 -10.54 -6.03 16.25
C LEU A 223 -12.00 -5.59 16.09
N PHE A 224 -12.63 -5.15 17.18
CA PHE A 224 -13.98 -4.59 17.13
C PHE A 224 -14.04 -3.37 16.22
N ASN A 225 -13.06 -2.47 16.29
CA ASN A 225 -13.01 -1.30 15.42
C ASN A 225 -12.87 -1.68 13.93
N ILE A 226 -12.13 -2.73 13.58
CA ILE A 226 -12.08 -3.25 12.21
C ILE A 226 -13.46 -3.76 11.78
N LEU A 227 -14.07 -4.61 12.61
CA LEU A 227 -15.35 -5.25 12.29
C LEU A 227 -16.49 -4.23 12.19
N ILE A 228 -16.60 -3.31 13.16
CA ILE A 228 -17.68 -2.32 13.24
C ILE A 228 -17.52 -1.24 12.17
N ASN A 229 -16.32 -0.69 11.99
CA ASN A 229 -16.13 0.47 11.10
C ASN A 229 -15.90 0.09 9.63
N LYS A 230 -15.60 -1.18 9.32
CA LYS A 230 -15.23 -1.63 7.97
C LYS A 230 -15.79 -2.99 7.58
N GLY A 231 -16.65 -3.63 8.39
CA GLY A 231 -17.28 -4.90 8.02
C GLY A 231 -18.04 -4.82 6.69
N ASP A 232 -18.51 -3.64 6.29
CA ASP A 232 -19.14 -3.38 5.00
C ASP A 232 -18.15 -3.32 3.82
N LYS A 233 -16.88 -2.99 4.07
CA LYS A 233 -15.80 -2.89 3.06
C LYS A 233 -14.95 -4.14 2.96
N LEU A 234 -15.06 -5.05 3.91
CA LEU A 234 -14.29 -6.28 4.00
C LEU A 234 -15.20 -7.46 3.70
N ASN A 235 -14.92 -8.18 2.62
CA ASN A 235 -15.75 -9.32 2.23
C ASN A 235 -15.67 -10.47 3.24
N GLN A 236 -14.47 -10.74 3.76
CA GLN A 236 -14.25 -11.77 4.77
C GLN A 236 -13.07 -11.40 5.65
N VAL A 237 -13.26 -11.48 6.97
CA VAL A 237 -12.21 -11.30 7.97
C VAL A 237 -12.04 -12.61 8.73
N SER A 238 -10.79 -13.07 8.86
CA SER A 238 -10.43 -14.24 9.65
C SER A 238 -9.32 -13.89 10.61
N PHE A 239 -9.38 -14.47 11.81
CA PHE A 239 -8.35 -14.36 12.81
C PHE A 239 -7.73 -15.74 13.02
N ASP A 240 -6.41 -15.82 13.06
CA ASP A 240 -5.68 -17.08 13.17
C ASP A 240 -4.60 -17.00 14.27
N SER A 241 -4.16 -18.17 14.75
CA SER A 241 -3.13 -18.32 15.77
C SER A 241 -3.46 -17.64 17.11
N ILE A 242 -4.75 -17.52 17.45
CA ILE A 242 -5.17 -17.03 18.77
C ILE A 242 -4.95 -18.13 19.79
N LYS A 243 -3.83 -18.06 20.52
CA LYS A 243 -3.41 -19.09 21.48
C LYS A 243 -4.29 -19.19 22.73
N CYS A 244 -5.16 -18.21 22.97
CA CYS A 244 -6.04 -18.16 24.12
C CYS A 244 -7.50 -18.25 23.67
N GLU A 245 -8.32 -18.96 24.44
CA GLU A 245 -9.78 -18.83 24.35
C GLU A 245 -10.10 -17.32 24.42
N LEU A 246 -10.91 -16.82 23.47
CA LEU A 246 -11.47 -15.47 23.50
C LEU A 246 -12.90 -15.55 24.03
N PRO A 247 -13.16 -15.79 25.34
CA PRO A 247 -14.52 -15.77 25.88
C PRO A 247 -15.25 -14.50 25.46
N ARG A 248 -14.58 -13.35 25.61
CA ARG A 248 -15.20 -12.04 25.36
C ARG A 248 -15.65 -11.77 23.93
N ILE A 249 -14.91 -12.18 22.89
CA ILE A 249 -15.38 -11.93 21.52
C ILE A 249 -16.57 -12.82 21.19
N TYR A 250 -16.57 -14.07 21.66
CA TYR A 250 -17.70 -14.95 21.49
C TYR A 250 -18.92 -14.47 22.27
N ASP A 251 -18.74 -14.05 23.53
CA ASP A 251 -19.80 -13.49 24.38
C ASP A 251 -20.41 -12.21 23.75
N LEU A 252 -19.58 -11.36 23.14
CA LEU A 252 -20.02 -10.11 22.49
C LEU A 252 -20.70 -10.32 21.13
N LEU A 253 -20.46 -11.43 20.43
CA LEU A 253 -21.11 -11.75 19.15
C LEU A 253 -22.44 -12.49 19.34
N VAL A 254 -22.73 -12.99 20.55
CA VAL A 254 -23.90 -13.82 20.87
C VAL A 254 -24.98 -13.05 21.65
N GLU A 255 -24.69 -11.83 22.13
CA GLU A 255 -25.63 -10.99 22.89
C GLU A 255 -26.49 -9.99 22.07
N GLU A 256 -26.49 -10.07 20.72
CA GLU A 256 -27.45 -9.35 19.85
C GLU A 256 -28.47 -10.29 19.17
#